data_AF-A0A1S3X9C7-F1
#
_entry.id   AF-A0A1S3X9C7-F1
#
_cell.length_a   1.000
_cell.length_b   1.000
_cell.length_c   1.000
_cell.angle_alpha   90.00
_cell.angle_beta   90.00
_cell.angle_gamma   90.00
#
_symmetry.space_group_name_H-M   'P 1'
#
loop_
_entity.id
_entity.type
_entity.pdbx_description
1 polymer ?
#
loop_
_entity_poly.entity_id
_entity_poly.type
_entity_poly.pdbx_seq_one_letter_code
_entity_poly.pdbx_strand_id
1 'polypeptide(L)'
;MILTASLFPFLCFGIGFILNTIAIFYGSLAAIPFGTMVVVFVIWAFISFPLALLGTVVGRNWSGAPNNPCRVKTIPRPIPVKKWYLTPSVISLMGGLLPFGSIFIEMYFVFTSFWNYKVYYVYGFMLLVFLILIVVTVCVTIVGTYFLLNAENYHWQWTSFFSAASTAVYVYLYSVYYYYVKTKMSGFFQTSFYFGYTLMFCLGLGILCGAVGFLGSHLFVRRIYRNIKCD
;
A
#
# COMPACT_ATOMS: atom_id res chain seq x y z
N MET A 1 3.60 6.20 -14.50
CA MET A 1 2.35 6.49 -15.24
C MET A 1 1.60 5.22 -15.58
N ILE A 2 2.13 4.35 -16.46
CA ILE A 2 1.44 3.09 -16.80
C ILE A 2 1.26 2.22 -15.55
N LEU A 3 2.36 1.92 -14.85
CA LEU A 3 2.33 1.11 -13.63
C LEU A 3 1.39 1.70 -12.55
N THR A 4 1.37 3.02 -12.37
CA THR A 4 0.52 3.68 -11.37
C THR A 4 -0.96 3.66 -11.74
N ALA A 5 -1.30 3.77 -13.02
CA ALA A 5 -2.69 3.80 -13.50
C ALA A 5 -3.29 2.40 -13.68
N SER A 6 -2.45 1.40 -13.95
CA SER A 6 -2.90 0.05 -14.31
C SER A 6 -2.75 -0.95 -13.16
N LEU A 7 -1.69 -0.88 -12.33
CA LEU A 7 -1.36 -1.97 -11.40
C LEU A 7 -2.47 -2.28 -10.40
N PHE A 8 -3.02 -1.27 -9.71
CA PHE A 8 -4.09 -1.51 -8.73
C PHE A 8 -5.40 -1.98 -9.38
N PRO A 9 -5.94 -1.31 -10.41
CA PRO A 9 -7.16 -1.77 -11.06
C PRO A 9 -7.04 -3.17 -11.66
N PHE A 10 -5.93 -3.49 -12.35
CA PHE A 10 -5.75 -4.82 -12.93
C PHE A 10 -5.64 -5.92 -11.86
N LEU A 11 -5.00 -5.65 -10.72
CA LEU A 11 -4.97 -6.60 -9.61
C LEU A 11 -6.39 -6.82 -9.04
N CYS A 12 -7.17 -5.76 -8.86
CA CYS A 12 -8.57 -5.87 -8.42
C CYS A 12 -9.43 -6.62 -9.44
N PHE A 13 -9.30 -6.33 -10.74
CA PHE A 13 -9.98 -7.08 -11.80
C PHE A 13 -9.57 -8.56 -11.82
N GLY A 14 -8.28 -8.86 -11.66
CA GLY A 14 -7.77 -10.23 -11.62
C GLY A 14 -8.36 -11.03 -10.46
N ILE A 15 -8.33 -10.46 -9.25
CA ILE A 15 -8.94 -11.11 -8.07
C ILE A 15 -10.46 -11.26 -8.29
N GLY A 16 -11.14 -10.20 -8.76
CA GLY A 16 -12.57 -10.23 -9.02
C GLY A 16 -12.96 -11.26 -10.07
N PHE A 17 -12.16 -11.44 -11.12
CA PHE A 17 -12.38 -12.44 -12.16
C PHE A 17 -12.25 -13.87 -11.62
N ILE A 18 -11.23 -14.13 -10.80
CA ILE A 18 -11.04 -15.42 -10.12
C ILE A 18 -12.25 -15.72 -9.22
N LEU A 19 -12.64 -14.76 -8.36
CA LEU A 19 -13.81 -14.92 -7.48
C LEU A 19 -15.10 -15.12 -8.26
N ASN A 20 -15.28 -14.42 -9.39
CA ASN A 20 -16.45 -14.57 -10.22
C ASN A 20 -16.52 -15.94 -10.91
N THR A 21 -15.37 -16.47 -11.36
CA THR A 21 -15.30 -17.82 -11.93
C THR A 21 -15.76 -18.86 -10.91
N ILE A 22 -15.34 -18.72 -9.65
CA ILE A 22 -15.78 -19.57 -8.55
C ILE A 22 -17.30 -19.37 -8.30
N ALA A 23 -17.80 -18.14 -8.34
CA ALA A 23 -19.23 -17.88 -8.15
C ALA A 23 -20.12 -18.50 -9.23
N ILE A 24 -19.69 -18.44 -10.48
CA ILE A 24 -20.37 -19.08 -11.62
C ILE A 24 -20.39 -20.60 -11.43
N PHE A 25 -19.26 -21.20 -11.04
CA PHE A 25 -19.17 -22.64 -10.80
C PHE A 25 -20.15 -23.14 -9.72
N TYR A 26 -20.35 -22.35 -8.65
CA TYR A 26 -21.29 -22.66 -7.58
C TYR A 26 -22.73 -22.20 -7.85
N GLY A 27 -23.02 -21.59 -9.03
CA GLY A 27 -24.35 -21.05 -9.34
C GLY A 27 -24.83 -19.97 -8.36
N SER A 28 -23.90 -19.23 -7.76
CA SER A 28 -24.21 -18.25 -6.71
C SER A 28 -24.80 -16.97 -7.29
N LEU A 29 -25.74 -16.36 -6.56
CA LEU A 29 -26.25 -15.01 -6.87
C LEU A 29 -25.17 -13.93 -6.76
N ALA A 30 -24.04 -14.24 -6.11
CA ALA A 30 -22.86 -13.38 -6.09
C ALA A 30 -22.11 -13.34 -7.44
N ALA A 31 -22.49 -14.17 -8.42
CA ALA A 31 -21.93 -14.14 -9.75
C ALA A 31 -22.28 -12.82 -10.45
N ILE A 32 -21.24 -12.07 -10.80
CA ILE A 32 -21.33 -10.81 -11.51
C ILE A 32 -21.58 -11.13 -12.99
N PRO A 33 -22.68 -10.64 -13.59
CA PRO A 33 -23.00 -10.90 -14.98
C PRO A 33 -21.94 -10.26 -15.89
N PHE A 34 -21.60 -10.93 -17.00
CA PHE A 34 -20.53 -10.50 -17.91
C PHE A 34 -20.67 -9.05 -18.37
N GLY A 35 -21.90 -8.59 -18.64
CA GLY A 35 -22.16 -7.19 -19.01
C GLY A 35 -21.65 -6.18 -17.99
N THR A 36 -21.83 -6.44 -16.69
CA THR A 36 -21.33 -5.55 -15.63
C THR A 36 -19.81 -5.54 -15.54
N MET A 37 -19.13 -6.67 -15.80
CA MET A 37 -17.66 -6.70 -15.86
C MET A 37 -17.12 -5.81 -16.99
N VAL A 38 -17.76 -5.88 -18.17
CA VAL A 38 -17.42 -5.03 -19.31
C VAL A 38 -17.67 -3.55 -18.97
N VAL A 39 -18.80 -3.22 -18.34
CA VAL A 39 -19.10 -1.85 -17.91
C VAL A 39 -18.03 -1.31 -16.95
N VAL A 40 -17.62 -2.09 -15.94
CA VAL A 40 -16.57 -1.65 -14.99
C VAL A 40 -15.23 -1.48 -15.71
N PHE A 41 -14.89 -2.35 -16.66
CA PHE A 41 -13.69 -2.20 -17.48
C PHE A 41 -13.71 -0.94 -18.35
N VAL A 42 -14.85 -0.64 -18.99
CA VAL A 42 -15.05 0.57 -19.81
C VAL A 42 -14.95 1.82 -18.95
N ILE A 43 -15.54 1.84 -17.75
CA ILE A 43 -15.42 2.95 -16.80
C ILE A 43 -13.94 3.17 -16.45
N TRP A 44 -13.19 2.11 -16.14
CA TRP A 44 -11.76 2.24 -15.88
C TRP A 44 -10.99 2.78 -17.10
N ALA A 45 -11.24 2.24 -18.29
CA ALA A 45 -10.52 2.56 -19.51
C ALA A 45 -10.79 3.99 -20.03
N PHE A 46 -12.03 4.49 -19.92
CA PHE A 46 -12.43 5.79 -20.46
C PHE A 46 -12.52 6.91 -19.42
N ILE A 47 -12.60 6.58 -18.13
CA ILE A 47 -12.68 7.59 -17.07
C ILE A 47 -11.40 7.57 -16.23
N SER A 48 -11.11 6.47 -15.54
CA SER A 48 -9.99 6.42 -14.59
C SER A 48 -8.63 6.57 -15.26
N PHE A 49 -8.41 5.89 -16.39
CA PHE A 49 -7.13 5.94 -17.10
C PHE A 49 -6.84 7.33 -17.70
N PRO A 50 -7.77 8.00 -18.41
CA PRO A 50 -7.57 9.37 -18.88
C PRO A 50 -7.40 10.37 -17.74
N LEU A 51 -8.17 10.26 -16.65
CA LEU A 51 -7.99 11.13 -15.47
C LEU A 51 -6.59 10.97 -14.86
N ALA A 52 -6.09 9.74 -14.74
CA ALA A 52 -4.74 9.49 -14.25
C ALA A 52 -3.68 10.07 -15.19
N LEU A 53 -3.88 9.97 -16.51
CA LEU A 53 -3.01 10.56 -17.51
C LEU A 53 -3.00 12.09 -17.38
N LEU A 54 -4.17 12.73 -17.35
CA LEU A 54 -4.32 14.17 -17.15
C LEU A 54 -3.64 14.63 -15.85
N GLY A 55 -3.88 13.93 -14.74
CA GLY A 55 -3.24 14.20 -13.46
C GLY A 55 -1.71 14.13 -13.53
N THR A 56 -1.15 13.15 -14.26
CA THR A 56 0.31 13.07 -14.45
C THR A 56 0.86 14.18 -15.35
N VAL A 57 0.14 14.60 -16.39
CA VAL A 57 0.54 15.70 -17.26
C VAL A 57 0.54 17.01 -16.48
N VAL A 58 -0.55 17.31 -15.77
CA VAL A 58 -0.67 18.51 -14.93
C VAL A 58 0.41 18.50 -13.84
N GLY A 59 0.60 17.38 -13.15
CA GLY A 59 1.61 17.24 -12.11
C GLY A 59 3.04 17.43 -12.62
N ARG A 60 3.37 16.92 -13.82
CA ARG A 60 4.67 17.12 -14.46
C ARG A 60 4.90 18.57 -14.87
N ASN A 61 3.88 19.21 -15.43
CA ASN A 61 3.96 20.61 -15.85
C ASN A 61 4.12 21.54 -14.64
N TRP A 62 3.39 21.29 -13.55
CA TRP A 62 3.51 22.07 -12.32
C TRP A 62 4.87 21.86 -11.63
N SER A 63 5.38 20.63 -11.61
CA SER A 63 6.63 20.30 -10.91
C SER A 63 7.88 20.88 -11.57
N GLY A 64 7.82 21.36 -12.81
CA GLY A 64 8.92 22.00 -13.52
C GLY A 64 10.19 21.14 -13.65
N ALA A 65 11.34 21.80 -13.85
CA ALA A 65 12.63 21.12 -13.92
C ALA A 65 13.05 20.57 -12.53
N PRO A 66 13.71 19.40 -12.45
CA PRO A 66 14.14 18.82 -11.18
C PRO A 66 15.12 19.75 -10.43
N ASN A 67 14.64 20.45 -9.41
CA ASN A 67 15.49 21.26 -8.54
C ASN A 67 16.07 20.38 -7.42
N ASN A 68 17.15 19.68 -7.73
CA ASN A 68 17.85 18.85 -6.76
C ASN A 68 18.70 19.74 -5.83
N PRO A 69 18.62 19.55 -4.50
CA PRO A 69 19.31 20.41 -3.53
C PRO A 69 20.84 20.33 -3.62
N CYS A 70 21.39 19.24 -4.16
CA CYS A 70 22.82 19.05 -4.37
C CYS A 70 23.11 18.59 -5.80
N ARG A 71 24.32 18.87 -6.29
CA ARG A 71 24.81 18.38 -7.58
C ARG A 71 24.93 16.86 -7.55
N VAL A 72 24.18 16.19 -8.42
CA VAL A 72 24.20 14.73 -8.56
C VAL A 72 25.41 14.33 -9.43
N LYS A 73 26.24 13.41 -8.95
CA LYS A 73 27.33 12.82 -9.75
C LYS A 73 26.72 11.85 -10.78
N THR A 74 27.22 11.86 -12.00
CA THR A 74 26.77 10.97 -13.10
C THR A 74 27.18 9.51 -12.88
N ILE A 75 28.29 9.26 -12.19
CA ILE A 75 28.78 7.92 -11.88
C ILE A 75 28.25 7.50 -10.51
N PRO A 76 27.49 6.40 -10.40
CA PRO A 76 27.02 5.88 -9.12
C PRO A 76 28.21 5.40 -8.30
N ARG A 77 28.24 5.76 -7.02
CA ARG A 77 29.27 5.26 -6.10
C ARG A 77 28.99 3.79 -5.79
N PRO A 78 30.02 2.94 -5.64
CA PRO A 78 29.83 1.56 -5.20
C PRO A 78 29.26 1.54 -3.77
N ILE A 79 28.29 0.66 -3.53
CA ILE A 79 27.63 0.54 -2.23
C ILE A 79 28.50 -0.35 -1.33
N PRO A 80 28.86 0.09 -0.11
CA PRO A 80 29.66 -0.72 0.81
C PRO A 80 28.92 -1.99 1.25
N VAL A 81 29.68 -3.00 1.67
CA VAL A 81 29.12 -4.25 2.20
C VAL A 81 28.42 -3.94 3.53
N LYS A 82 27.14 -4.23 3.60
CA LYS A 82 26.26 -3.89 4.74
C LYS A 82 26.05 -5.08 5.66
N LYS A 83 25.79 -4.77 6.94
CA LYS A 83 25.32 -5.74 7.92
C LYS A 83 23.92 -6.24 7.54
N TRP A 84 23.57 -7.47 7.95
CA TRP A 84 22.33 -8.14 7.55
C TRP A 84 21.05 -7.34 7.85
N TYR A 85 21.00 -6.65 9.00
CA TYR A 85 19.84 -5.84 9.42
C TYR A 85 19.68 -4.52 8.66
N LEU A 86 20.72 -4.06 7.95
CA LEU A 86 20.67 -2.88 7.08
C LEU A 86 20.31 -3.23 5.64
N THR A 87 19.93 -4.47 5.37
CA THR A 87 19.46 -4.85 4.04
C THR A 87 18.09 -4.20 3.77
N PRO A 88 17.88 -3.64 2.56
CA PRO A 88 16.62 -3.01 2.17
C PRO A 88 15.38 -3.89 2.40
N SER A 89 15.52 -5.20 2.17
CA SER A 89 14.46 -6.18 2.41
C SER A 89 14.08 -6.27 3.89
N VAL A 90 15.06 -6.39 4.79
CA VAL A 90 14.80 -6.47 6.23
C VAL A 90 14.20 -5.17 6.76
N ILE A 91 14.73 -4.01 6.37
CA ILE A 91 14.16 -2.70 6.73
C ILE A 91 12.73 -2.57 6.22
N SER A 92 12.47 -3.01 4.98
CA SER A 92 11.12 -2.95 4.40
C SER A 92 10.13 -3.83 5.16
N LEU A 93 10.53 -5.01 5.61
CA LEU A 93 9.67 -5.91 6.35
C LEU A 93 9.42 -5.38 7.77
N MET A 94 10.48 -5.00 8.50
CA MET A 94 10.36 -4.50 9.88
C MET A 94 9.59 -3.19 10.00
N GLY A 95 9.63 -2.33 8.98
CA GLY A 95 8.95 -1.02 9.02
C GLY A 95 7.43 -1.10 9.18
N GLY A 96 6.79 -2.18 8.70
CA GLY A 96 5.33 -2.31 8.77
C GLY A 96 4.80 -2.70 10.14
N LEU A 97 5.65 -3.17 11.06
CA LEU A 97 5.24 -3.71 12.36
C LEU A 97 4.66 -2.63 13.29
N LEU A 98 5.31 -1.46 13.36
CA LEU A 98 4.88 -0.36 14.22
C LEU A 98 3.54 0.26 13.76
N PRO A 99 3.35 0.59 12.46
CA PRO A 99 2.05 1.04 11.98
C PRO A 99 0.96 0.00 12.17
N PHE A 100 1.26 -1.30 11.96
CA PHE A 100 0.31 -2.37 12.23
C PHE A 100 -0.11 -2.42 13.70
N GLY A 101 0.84 -2.30 14.64
CA GLY A 101 0.55 -2.23 16.07
C GLY A 101 -0.40 -1.09 16.44
N SER A 102 -0.25 0.08 15.78
CA SER A 102 -1.10 1.26 16.05
C SER A 102 -2.57 1.09 15.61
N ILE A 103 -2.83 0.23 14.62
CA ILE A 103 -4.18 -0.02 14.09
C ILE A 103 -4.76 -1.38 14.48
N PHE A 104 -4.02 -2.17 15.27
CA PHE A 104 -4.32 -3.57 15.53
C PHE A 104 -5.73 -3.78 16.10
N ILE A 105 -6.09 -3.01 17.13
CA ILE A 105 -7.40 -3.10 17.79
C ILE A 105 -8.51 -2.69 16.82
N GLU A 106 -8.31 -1.64 16.03
CA GLU A 106 -9.32 -1.20 15.06
C GLU A 106 -9.52 -2.20 13.93
N MET A 107 -8.44 -2.85 13.49
CA MET A 107 -8.55 -3.87 12.46
C MET A 107 -9.45 -5.04 12.90
N TYR A 108 -9.46 -5.36 14.20
CA TYR A 108 -10.40 -6.34 14.77
C TYR A 108 -11.85 -5.89 14.64
N PHE A 109 -12.15 -4.63 14.98
CA PHE A 109 -13.50 -4.09 14.87
C PHE A 109 -13.96 -4.02 13.42
N VAL A 110 -13.10 -3.56 12.52
CA VAL A 110 -13.34 -3.54 11.07
C VAL A 110 -13.66 -4.94 10.56
N PHE A 111 -12.84 -5.95 10.87
CA PHE A 111 -13.12 -7.33 10.43
C PHE A 111 -14.40 -7.90 11.04
N THR A 112 -14.70 -7.57 12.29
CA THR A 112 -15.94 -7.99 12.93
C THR A 112 -17.17 -7.35 12.26
N SER A 113 -17.05 -6.12 11.79
CA SER A 113 -18.13 -5.46 11.07
C SER A 113 -18.34 -6.00 9.66
N PHE A 114 -17.26 -6.24 8.91
CA PHE A 114 -17.35 -6.80 7.57
C PHE A 114 -17.86 -8.25 7.56
N TRP A 115 -17.41 -9.09 8.51
CA TRP A 115 -17.65 -10.54 8.45
C TRP A 115 -18.68 -11.07 9.44
N ASN A 116 -18.93 -10.37 10.56
CA ASN A 116 -19.92 -10.78 11.58
C ASN A 116 -21.17 -9.86 11.60
N TYR A 117 -21.39 -9.03 10.57
CA TYR A 117 -22.55 -8.15 10.41
C TYR A 117 -22.83 -7.21 11.61
N LYS A 118 -21.83 -6.96 12.46
CA LYS A 118 -21.97 -6.01 13.58
C LYS A 118 -21.68 -4.60 13.07
N VAL A 119 -22.69 -3.75 13.01
CA VAL A 119 -22.53 -2.36 12.56
C VAL A 119 -21.55 -1.63 13.50
N TYR A 120 -20.48 -1.07 12.95
CA TYR A 120 -19.53 -0.23 13.68
C TYR A 120 -20.04 1.21 13.71
N TYR A 121 -20.42 1.70 14.89
CA TYR A 121 -21.02 3.03 15.05
C TYR A 121 -20.01 4.15 15.34
N VAL A 122 -18.74 3.82 15.60
CA VAL A 122 -17.74 4.77 16.11
C VAL A 122 -16.85 5.34 14.99
N TYR A 123 -17.47 5.87 13.93
CA TYR A 123 -16.76 6.39 12.75
C TYR A 123 -15.70 7.47 13.07
N GLY A 124 -15.94 8.31 14.10
CA GLY A 124 -14.98 9.32 14.53
C GLY A 124 -13.67 8.72 15.07
N PHE A 125 -13.73 7.58 15.74
CA PHE A 125 -12.54 6.89 16.23
C PHE A 125 -11.74 6.24 15.10
N MET A 126 -12.42 5.67 14.10
CA MET A 126 -11.78 5.15 12.89
C MET A 126 -10.99 6.24 12.15
N LEU A 127 -11.54 7.46 12.04
CA LEU A 127 -10.84 8.59 11.42
C LEU A 127 -9.59 8.97 12.21
N LEU A 128 -9.69 9.02 13.55
CA LEU A 128 -8.54 9.29 14.42
C LEU A 128 -7.43 8.26 14.22
N VAL A 129 -7.78 6.96 14.21
CA VAL A 129 -6.81 5.88 14.00
C VAL A 129 -6.20 5.93 12.60
N PHE A 130 -6.97 6.31 11.57
CA PHE A 130 -6.43 6.54 10.23
C PHE A 130 -5.40 7.68 10.20
N LEU A 131 -5.64 8.78 10.93
CA LEU A 131 -4.65 9.86 11.06
C LEU A 131 -3.39 9.38 11.79
N ILE A 132 -3.53 8.60 12.87
CA ILE A 132 -2.39 7.99 13.57
C ILE A 132 -1.61 7.09 12.61
N LEU A 133 -2.29 6.27 11.81
CA LEU A 133 -1.64 5.42 10.81
C LEU A 133 -0.79 6.25 9.84
N ILE A 134 -1.31 7.36 9.32
CA ILE A 134 -0.56 8.26 8.43
C ILE A 134 0.70 8.80 9.15
N VAL A 135 0.56 9.30 10.37
CA VAL A 135 1.69 9.87 11.12
C VAL A 135 2.75 8.80 11.41
N VAL A 136 2.34 7.63 11.92
CA VAL A 136 3.27 6.55 12.27
C VAL A 136 3.95 5.98 11.02
N THR A 137 3.23 5.80 9.90
CA THR A 137 3.84 5.32 8.64
C THR A 137 4.89 6.30 8.12
N VAL A 138 4.65 7.61 8.17
CA VAL A 138 5.64 8.63 7.81
C VAL A 138 6.85 8.58 8.73
N CYS A 139 6.66 8.53 10.04
CA CYS A 139 7.76 8.48 11.00
C CYS A 139 8.65 7.25 10.78
N VAL A 140 8.06 6.06 10.65
CA VAL A 140 8.81 4.81 10.49
C VAL A 140 9.57 4.76 9.17
N THR A 141 8.96 5.24 8.09
CA THR A 141 9.64 5.32 6.78
C THR A 141 10.78 6.32 6.78
N ILE A 142 10.64 7.48 7.45
CA ILE A 142 11.74 8.42 7.65
C ILE A 142 12.91 7.75 8.37
N VAL A 143 12.65 7.07 9.49
CA VAL A 143 13.70 6.35 10.24
C VAL A 143 14.36 5.26 9.39
N GLY A 144 13.56 4.45 8.65
CA GLY A 144 14.08 3.43 7.75
C GLY A 144 14.97 4.01 6.65
N THR A 145 14.56 5.14 6.05
CA THR A 145 15.39 5.83 5.05
C THR A 145 16.65 6.45 5.64
N TYR A 146 16.60 6.97 6.87
CA TYR A 146 17.77 7.50 7.55
C TYR A 146 18.83 6.41 7.78
N PHE A 147 18.43 5.24 8.26
CA PHE A 147 19.36 4.11 8.40
C PHE A 147 19.96 3.66 7.06
N LEU A 148 19.17 3.70 5.98
CA LEU A 148 19.64 3.33 4.65
C LEU A 148 20.66 4.34 4.10
N LEU A 149 20.43 5.64 4.33
CA LEU A 149 21.35 6.70 3.94
C LEU A 149 22.65 6.66 4.75
N ASN A 150 22.59 6.33 6.04
CA ASN A 150 23.77 6.11 6.88
C ASN A 150 24.59 4.88 6.43
N ALA A 151 23.95 3.91 5.79
CA ALA A 151 24.62 2.78 5.14
C ALA A 151 25.12 3.10 3.72
N GLU A 152 25.14 4.39 3.34
CA GLU A 152 25.55 4.91 2.03
C GLU A 152 24.76 4.33 0.85
N ASN A 153 23.58 3.77 1.09
CA ASN A 153 22.75 3.20 0.04
C ASN A 153 21.73 4.23 -0.47
N TYR A 154 21.90 4.62 -1.73
CA TYR A 154 21.08 5.62 -2.40
C TYR A 154 19.74 5.11 -2.92
N HIS A 155 19.48 3.79 -2.90
CA HIS A 155 18.22 3.18 -3.36
C HIS A 155 17.10 3.24 -2.30
N TRP A 156 16.86 4.44 -1.76
CA TRP A 156 15.87 4.65 -0.70
C TRP A 156 14.42 4.74 -1.21
N GLN A 157 14.20 5.07 -2.49
CA GLN A 157 12.87 5.34 -3.04
C GLN A 157 11.94 4.13 -2.88
N TRP A 158 12.32 2.98 -3.45
CA TRP A 158 11.53 1.75 -3.36
C TRP A 158 11.53 1.16 -1.96
N THR A 159 12.64 1.28 -1.23
CA THR A 159 12.74 0.79 0.15
C THR A 159 11.76 1.51 1.07
N SER A 160 11.61 2.84 0.93
CA SER A 160 10.64 3.62 1.71
C SER A 160 9.19 3.25 1.37
N PHE A 161 8.88 3.03 0.10
CA PHE A 161 7.57 2.58 -0.35
C PHE A 161 7.23 1.20 0.23
N PHE A 162 8.12 0.22 0.06
CA PHE A 162 7.90 -1.14 0.58
C PHE A 162 7.89 -1.20 2.11
N SER A 163 8.61 -0.31 2.78
CA SER A 163 8.64 -0.22 4.25
C SER A 163 7.30 0.20 4.85
N ALA A 164 6.56 1.12 4.23
CA ALA A 164 5.19 1.41 4.66
C ALA A 164 4.16 0.44 4.07
N ALA A 165 4.37 -0.07 2.86
CA ALA A 165 3.46 -1.04 2.25
C ALA A 165 3.42 -2.38 3.01
N SER A 166 4.49 -2.75 3.70
CA SER A 166 4.55 -3.99 4.50
C SER A 166 3.53 -4.02 5.64
N THR A 167 2.99 -2.88 6.09
CA THR A 167 1.85 -2.83 7.03
C THR A 167 0.66 -3.65 6.51
N ALA A 168 0.38 -3.63 5.21
CA ALA A 168 -0.68 -4.43 4.62
C ALA A 168 -0.41 -5.94 4.67
N VAL A 169 0.86 -6.36 4.63
CA VAL A 169 1.24 -7.77 4.80
C VAL A 169 0.90 -8.24 6.21
N TYR A 170 1.20 -7.42 7.23
CA TYR A 170 0.82 -7.73 8.61
C TYR A 170 -0.69 -7.76 8.81
N VAL A 171 -1.44 -6.84 8.20
CA VAL A 171 -2.91 -6.88 8.20
C VAL A 171 -3.43 -8.15 7.53
N TYR A 172 -2.83 -8.57 6.41
CA TYR A 172 -3.22 -9.80 5.72
C TYR A 172 -2.93 -11.04 6.56
N LEU A 173 -1.77 -11.13 7.20
CA LEU A 173 -1.44 -12.21 8.16
C LEU A 173 -2.43 -12.24 9.34
N TYR A 174 -2.80 -11.07 9.85
CA TYR A 174 -3.83 -10.96 10.88
C TYR A 174 -5.20 -11.44 10.38
N SER A 175 -5.55 -11.19 9.12
CA SER A 175 -6.78 -11.71 8.51
C SER A 175 -6.81 -13.24 8.45
N VAL A 176 -5.66 -13.90 8.24
CA VAL A 176 -5.54 -15.37 8.30
C VAL A 176 -5.82 -15.86 9.71
N TYR A 177 -5.20 -15.24 10.73
CA TYR A 177 -5.48 -15.56 12.14
C TYR A 177 -6.96 -15.37 12.49
N TYR A 178 -7.55 -14.24 12.08
CA TYR A 178 -8.95 -13.92 12.34
C TYR A 178 -9.89 -14.96 11.70
N TYR A 179 -9.57 -15.42 10.48
CA TYR A 179 -10.33 -16.44 9.79
C TYR A 179 -10.45 -17.72 10.64
N TYR A 180 -9.33 -18.27 11.10
CA TYR A 180 -9.33 -19.53 11.84
C TYR A 180 -9.91 -19.44 13.26
N VAL A 181 -9.69 -18.32 13.96
CA VAL A 181 -10.03 -18.21 15.39
C VAL A 181 -11.44 -17.64 15.60
N LYS A 182 -11.91 -16.76 14.72
CA LYS A 182 -13.14 -15.98 14.95
C LYS A 182 -14.25 -16.28 13.95
N THR A 183 -13.92 -16.62 12.71
CA THR A 183 -14.97 -16.88 11.71
C THR A 183 -15.47 -18.32 11.81
N LYS A 184 -16.79 -18.50 11.74
CA LYS A 184 -17.44 -19.82 11.61
C LYS A 184 -17.70 -20.19 10.14
N MET A 185 -17.04 -19.49 9.21
CA MET A 185 -17.22 -19.67 7.78
C MET A 185 -16.58 -20.99 7.35
N SER A 186 -17.32 -21.77 6.56
CA SER A 186 -16.87 -23.08 6.11
C SER A 186 -17.22 -23.26 4.63
N GLY A 187 -16.39 -24.04 3.94
CA GLY A 187 -16.52 -24.29 2.51
C GLY A 187 -15.66 -23.39 1.64
N PHE A 188 -15.28 -23.94 0.49
CA PHE A 188 -14.34 -23.32 -0.46
C PHE A 188 -14.83 -21.99 -1.05
N PHE A 189 -16.14 -21.86 -1.25
CA PHE A 189 -16.74 -20.61 -1.74
C PHE A 189 -16.53 -19.46 -0.75
N GLN A 190 -16.86 -19.67 0.53
CA GLN A 190 -16.73 -18.64 1.57
C GLN A 190 -15.27 -18.30 1.86
N THR A 191 -14.38 -19.30 1.90
CA THR A 191 -12.94 -19.08 2.11
C THR A 191 -12.35 -18.21 0.99
N SER A 192 -12.68 -18.51 -0.26
CA SER A 192 -12.16 -17.80 -1.43
C SER A 192 -12.62 -16.34 -1.43
N PHE A 193 -13.90 -16.09 -1.17
CA PHE A 193 -14.46 -14.73 -1.08
C PHE A 193 -13.86 -13.94 0.09
N TYR A 194 -13.66 -14.59 1.24
CA TYR A 194 -12.98 -13.96 2.38
C TYR A 194 -11.58 -13.49 1.99
N PHE A 195 -10.72 -14.41 1.54
CA PHE A 195 -9.33 -14.07 1.23
C PHE A 195 -9.20 -13.16 0.02
N GLY A 196 -10.09 -13.27 -0.98
CA GLY A 196 -10.08 -12.40 -2.15
C GLY A 196 -10.41 -10.95 -1.79
N TYR A 197 -11.48 -10.71 -1.01
CA TYR A 197 -11.82 -9.35 -0.59
C TYR A 197 -10.83 -8.77 0.42
N THR A 198 -10.33 -9.56 1.37
CA THR A 198 -9.29 -9.08 2.28
C THR A 198 -7.99 -8.77 1.54
N LEU A 199 -7.63 -9.54 0.51
CA LEU A 199 -6.48 -9.26 -0.35
C LEU A 199 -6.66 -7.94 -1.12
N MET A 200 -7.83 -7.69 -1.72
CA MET A 200 -8.13 -6.41 -2.38
C MET A 200 -7.98 -5.23 -1.40
N PHE A 201 -8.53 -5.37 -0.19
CA PHE A 201 -8.41 -4.37 0.86
C PHE A 201 -6.94 -4.12 1.25
N CYS A 202 -6.17 -5.19 1.48
CA CYS A 202 -4.75 -5.08 1.83
C CYS A 202 -3.92 -4.45 0.71
N LEU A 203 -4.19 -4.77 -0.56
CA LEU A 203 -3.52 -4.13 -1.69
C LEU A 203 -3.76 -2.62 -1.71
N GLY A 204 -5.01 -2.19 -1.48
CA GLY A 204 -5.35 -0.76 -1.39
C GLY A 204 -4.63 -0.07 -0.23
N LEU A 205 -4.67 -0.67 0.96
CA LEU A 205 -3.99 -0.17 2.15
C LEU A 205 -2.48 -0.09 1.95
N GLY A 206 -1.87 -1.11 1.34
CA GLY A 206 -0.43 -1.17 1.09
C GLY A 206 0.05 -0.09 0.12
N ILE A 207 -0.70 0.17 -0.95
CA ILE A 207 -0.38 1.25 -1.90
C ILE A 207 -0.56 2.62 -1.24
N LEU A 208 -1.61 2.80 -0.44
CA LEU A 208 -1.86 4.05 0.29
C LEU A 208 -0.75 4.34 1.29
N CYS A 209 -0.43 3.39 2.17
CA CYS A 209 0.66 3.52 3.14
C CYS A 209 2.01 3.70 2.43
N GLY A 210 2.28 2.93 1.39
CA GLY A 210 3.50 3.04 0.60
C GLY A 210 3.67 4.43 -0.04
N ALA A 211 2.60 5.00 -0.59
CA ALA A 211 2.62 6.34 -1.18
C ALA A 211 2.87 7.43 -0.12
N VAL A 212 2.17 7.36 1.02
CA VAL A 212 2.34 8.28 2.14
C VAL A 212 3.78 8.23 2.69
N GLY A 213 4.31 7.02 2.89
CA GLY A 213 5.68 6.81 3.36
C GLY A 213 6.72 7.35 2.37
N PHE A 214 6.56 7.08 1.08
CA PHE A 214 7.45 7.62 0.05
C PHE A 214 7.45 9.15 0.00
N LEU A 215 6.27 9.79 0.10
CA LEU A 215 6.15 11.24 0.15
C LEU A 215 6.86 11.83 1.37
N GLY A 216 6.65 11.23 2.55
CA GLY A 216 7.31 11.64 3.79
C GLY A 216 8.84 11.55 3.69
N SER A 217 9.36 10.40 3.24
CA SER A 217 10.79 10.21 3.01
C SER A 217 11.36 11.15 1.95
N HIS A 218 10.63 11.43 0.86
CA HIS A 218 11.09 12.34 -0.18
C HIS A 218 11.27 13.78 0.34
N LEU A 219 10.32 14.27 1.14
CA LEU A 219 10.41 15.59 1.77
C LEU A 219 11.57 15.63 2.78
N PHE A 220 11.74 14.59 3.58
CA PHE A 220 12.84 14.45 4.54
C PHE A 220 14.20 14.49 3.86
N VAL A 221 14.40 13.69 2.81
CA VAL A 221 15.64 13.63 2.03
C VAL A 221 15.99 15.01 1.47
N ARG A 222 15.02 15.69 0.84
CA ARG A 222 15.23 17.06 0.34
C ARG A 222 15.59 18.04 1.45
N ARG A 223 14.99 17.90 2.64
CA ARG A 223 15.27 18.77 3.79
C ARG A 223 16.69 18.60 4.30
N ILE A 224 17.18 17.36 4.40
CA ILE A 224 18.57 17.06 4.81
C ILE A 224 19.54 17.66 3.80
N TYR A 225 19.40 17.29 2.51
CA TYR A 225 20.36 17.72 1.50
C TYR A 225 20.37 19.24 1.26
N ARG A 226 19.26 19.95 1.54
CA ARG A 226 19.24 21.42 1.49
C ARG A 226 20.02 22.08 2.64
N ASN A 227 20.08 21.42 3.80
CA ASN A 227 20.73 21.96 5.00
C ASN A 227 22.22 21.58 5.09
N ILE A 228 22.66 20.55 4.37
CA ILE A 228 24.07 20.21 4.26
C ILE A 228 24.74 21.33 3.47
N LYS A 229 25.59 22.13 4.13
CA LYS A 229 26.49 23.06 3.45
C LYS A 229 27.40 22.22 2.56
N CYS A 230 27.23 22.32 1.25
CA CYS A 230 28.19 21.80 0.30
C CYS A 230 29.38 22.76 0.29
N ASP A 231 30.34 22.55 1.19
CA ASP A 231 31.74 22.94 0.94
C ASP A 231 32.35 22.02 -0.13
#